data_AF-A0A1S1T950-F1
#
_entry.id   AF-A0A1S1T950-F1
#
_cell.length_a   1.000
_cell.length_b   1.000
_cell.length_c   1.000
_cell.angle_alpha   90.00
_cell.angle_beta   90.00
_cell.angle_gamma   90.00
#
_symmetry.space_group_name_H-M   'P 1'
#
loop_
_entity.id
_entity.type
_entity.pdbx_description
1 polymer ?
#
loop_
_entity_poly.entity_id
_entity_poly.type
_entity_poly.pdbx_seq_one_letter_code
_entity_poly.pdbx_strand_id
1 'polypeptide(L)'
;MSAAVLHMPEKDTVDIVAIVEQNPSSVLLDDNLYDRFLAHLDEKIKDFVPDLSTVTSRKKIASEAYKITRYKTAIDDAGKKLNEDARKQINAVDAKRRTVKSDLDERAALARRSLDQWEAQEEARIEYCESFLKAIEDCGNGFIGGEPQAFPVLLRELEQKLVVTSELAEFEDQARTAHRIATDKLTAAFEAHKRAEADRIELEKLRAEKEERDRAEAERLEKERLAKEAAERQRLEKERQEREAAEQKAREERAAQLAREQAEREAREAIARAEAEARAVREEAERKERERQEAIHREIAEREARERDREHRGRLMGEVKAALMAQGAGEATAKKIVLAIIAGEIPHVKMEF
;
A
#
# COMPACT_ATOMS: atom_id res chain seq x y z
N MET A 1 32.49 123.70 -8.47
CA MET A 1 33.12 124.95 -8.94
C MET A 1 34.42 124.60 -9.63
N SER A 2 34.61 125.15 -10.83
CA SER A 2 35.85 125.25 -11.62
C SER A 2 36.47 123.94 -12.10
N ALA A 3 36.88 123.78 -13.35
CA ALA A 3 36.75 124.62 -14.53
C ALA A 3 37.02 123.71 -15.74
N ALA A 4 36.22 123.84 -16.79
CA ALA A 4 36.58 123.36 -18.11
C ALA A 4 37.78 124.19 -18.60
N VAL A 5 38.87 123.53 -18.96
CA VAL A 5 39.91 124.10 -19.81
C VAL A 5 40.32 123.04 -20.82
N LEU A 6 39.85 123.26 -22.04
CA LEU A 6 40.42 122.86 -23.32
C LEU A 6 41.85 122.30 -23.22
N HIS A 7 42.00 120.98 -23.33
CA HIS A 7 43.28 120.38 -23.70
C HIS A 7 43.34 120.33 -25.22
N MET A 8 44.08 121.26 -25.80
CA MET A 8 44.56 121.19 -27.19
C MET A 8 45.33 119.87 -27.36
N PRO A 9 45.35 119.23 -28.54
CA PRO A 9 46.16 118.04 -28.72
C PRO A 9 47.63 118.48 -28.62
N GLU A 10 48.27 118.20 -27.49
CA GLU A 10 49.72 118.19 -27.41
C GLU A 10 50.20 117.27 -28.54
N LYS A 11 50.88 117.87 -29.52
CA LYS A 11 51.79 117.14 -30.40
C LYS A 11 52.89 116.60 -29.51
N ASP A 12 52.62 115.50 -28.84
CA ASP A 12 53.65 114.58 -28.38
C ASP A 12 54.44 114.22 -29.63
N THR A 13 55.59 114.87 -29.78
CA THR A 13 56.59 114.66 -30.83
C THR A 13 57.30 113.32 -30.64
N VAL A 14 56.55 112.28 -30.28
CA VAL A 14 57.06 110.92 -30.35
C VAL A 14 56.87 110.52 -31.81
N ASP A 15 57.96 110.24 -32.50
CA ASP A 15 57.91 109.81 -33.90
C ASP A 15 57.19 108.46 -33.96
N ILE A 16 55.88 108.50 -34.19
CA ILE A 16 55.00 107.34 -34.21
C ILE A 16 55.50 106.32 -35.24
N VAL A 17 56.08 106.79 -36.36
CA VAL A 17 56.66 105.91 -37.38
C VAL A 17 57.91 105.21 -36.84
N ALA A 18 58.79 105.93 -36.15
CA ALA A 18 59.96 105.32 -35.53
C ALA A 18 59.58 104.27 -34.47
N ILE A 19 58.51 104.49 -33.69
CA ILE A 19 57.98 103.49 -32.74
C ILE A 19 57.54 102.21 -33.48
N VAL A 20 56.76 102.37 -34.56
CA VAL A 20 56.25 101.23 -35.34
C VAL A 20 57.37 100.53 -36.11
N GLU A 21 58.42 101.25 -36.54
CA GLU A 21 59.60 100.66 -37.17
C GLU A 21 60.44 99.83 -36.19
N GLN A 22 60.61 100.32 -34.96
CA GLN A 22 61.38 99.62 -33.93
C GLN A 22 60.60 98.45 -33.32
N ASN A 23 59.27 98.57 -33.24
CA ASN A 23 58.39 97.53 -32.72
C ASN A 23 57.08 97.45 -33.52
N PRO A 24 57.07 96.76 -34.68
CA PRO A 24 55.88 96.65 -35.51
C PRO A 24 54.70 95.93 -34.83
N SER A 25 54.95 95.10 -33.82
CA SER A 25 53.89 94.44 -33.05
C SER A 25 53.14 95.38 -32.09
N SER A 26 53.67 96.58 -31.80
CA SER A 26 53.03 97.51 -30.86
C SER A 26 51.62 97.93 -31.30
N VAL A 27 51.42 98.18 -32.59
CA VAL A 27 50.12 98.54 -33.17
C VAL A 27 49.12 97.38 -33.22
N LEU A 28 49.57 96.13 -32.96
CA LEU A 28 48.68 94.98 -32.83
C LEU A 28 48.11 94.84 -31.41
N LEU A 29 48.70 95.52 -30.44
CA LEU A 29 48.36 95.42 -29.01
C LEU A 29 47.73 96.71 -28.45
N ASP A 30 47.88 97.84 -29.15
CA ASP A 30 47.37 99.15 -28.76
C ASP A 30 46.62 99.80 -29.93
N ASP A 31 45.29 99.77 -29.85
CA ASP A 31 44.39 100.32 -30.87
C ASP A 31 44.56 101.85 -31.03
N ASN A 32 44.85 102.58 -29.95
CA ASN A 32 45.05 104.03 -30.01
C ASN A 32 46.39 104.38 -30.68
N LEU A 33 47.44 103.58 -30.48
CA LEU A 33 48.69 103.73 -31.22
C LEU A 33 48.49 103.44 -32.72
N TYR A 34 47.69 102.43 -33.06
CA TYR A 34 47.36 102.09 -34.44
C TYR A 34 46.61 103.23 -35.14
N ASP A 35 45.58 103.79 -34.49
CA ASP A 35 44.81 104.92 -35.04
C ASP A 35 45.70 106.15 -35.29
N ARG A 36 46.61 106.47 -34.36
CA ARG A 36 47.57 107.57 -34.52
C ARG A 36 48.56 107.31 -35.64
N PHE A 37 49.03 106.07 -35.81
CA PHE A 37 49.92 105.68 -36.90
C PHE A 37 49.24 105.82 -38.26
N LEU A 38 47.99 105.37 -38.40
CA LEU A 38 47.19 105.55 -39.61
C LEU A 38 46.97 107.03 -39.93
N ALA A 39 46.58 107.84 -38.93
CA ALA A 39 46.38 109.27 -39.12
C ALA A 39 47.65 109.98 -39.61
N HIS A 40 48.83 109.57 -39.12
CA HIS A 40 50.12 110.09 -39.59
C HIS A 40 50.46 109.67 -41.02
N LEU A 41 50.16 108.43 -41.41
CA LEU A 41 50.32 107.98 -42.80
C LEU A 41 49.38 108.76 -43.74
N ASP A 42 48.13 108.97 -43.33
CA ASP A 42 47.15 109.75 -44.10
C ASP A 42 47.57 111.21 -44.28
N GLU A 43 48.12 111.85 -43.24
CA GLU A 43 48.68 113.21 -43.32
C GLU A 43 49.84 113.27 -44.33
N LYS A 44 50.79 112.31 -44.25
CA LYS A 44 51.90 112.22 -45.21
C LYS A 44 51.44 111.97 -46.65
N ILE A 45 50.38 111.19 -46.86
CA ILE A 45 49.80 110.96 -48.19
C ILE A 45 49.16 112.24 -48.73
N LYS A 46 48.45 113.00 -47.88
CA LYS A 46 47.82 114.27 -48.26
C LYS A 46 48.85 115.36 -48.60
N ASP A 47 49.93 115.43 -47.84
CA ASP A 47 51.01 116.41 -48.05
C ASP A 47 51.84 116.11 -49.31
N PHE A 48 51.83 114.86 -49.77
CA PHE A 48 52.54 114.46 -50.97
C PHE A 48 51.76 114.81 -52.25
N VAL A 49 52.16 115.87 -52.95
CA VAL A 49 51.56 116.29 -54.24
C VAL A 49 52.06 115.37 -55.38
N PRO A 50 51.20 114.53 -55.99
CA PRO A 50 51.64 113.58 -57.01
C PRO A 50 51.92 114.27 -58.36
N ASP A 51 53.13 114.09 -58.89
CA ASP A 51 53.51 114.55 -60.22
C ASP A 51 53.69 113.35 -61.18
N LEU A 52 52.94 113.32 -62.27
CA LEU A 52 52.99 112.24 -63.28
C LEU A 52 53.77 112.63 -64.53
N SER A 53 54.35 113.84 -64.60
CA SER A 53 54.97 114.39 -65.81
C SER A 53 56.30 113.70 -66.18
N THR A 54 57.04 113.16 -65.20
CA THR A 54 58.35 112.53 -65.42
C THR A 54 58.42 111.08 -64.93
N VAL A 55 59.35 110.30 -65.49
CA VAL A 55 59.63 108.94 -65.00
C VAL A 55 60.09 108.95 -63.54
N THR A 56 60.88 109.96 -63.16
CA THR A 56 61.40 110.12 -61.80
C THR A 56 60.30 110.42 -60.79
N SER A 57 59.36 111.31 -61.12
CA SER A 57 58.25 111.66 -60.24
C SER A 57 57.27 110.49 -60.04
N ARG A 58 56.98 109.72 -61.10
CA ARG A 58 56.20 108.47 -61.02
C ARG A 58 56.87 107.40 -60.13
N LYS A 59 58.20 107.29 -60.18
CA LYS A 59 58.96 106.39 -59.29
C LYS A 59 58.87 106.80 -57.81
N LYS A 60 58.79 108.10 -57.50
CA LYS A 60 58.60 108.57 -56.11
C LYS A 60 57.24 108.16 -55.55
N ILE A 61 56.16 108.27 -56.34
CA ILE A 61 54.82 107.77 -55.95
C ILE A 61 54.87 106.28 -55.62
N ALA A 62 55.49 105.48 -56.50
CA ALA A 62 55.66 104.04 -56.26
C ALA A 62 56.49 103.75 -55.00
N SER A 63 57.52 104.57 -54.72
CA SER A 63 58.34 104.44 -53.52
C SER A 63 57.57 104.74 -52.23
N GLU A 64 56.69 105.74 -52.21
CA GLU A 64 55.86 106.03 -51.02
C GLU A 64 54.84 104.93 -50.77
N ALA A 65 54.16 104.44 -51.82
CA ALA A 65 53.27 103.28 -51.71
C ALA A 65 54.02 102.04 -51.22
N TYR A 66 55.25 101.81 -51.70
CA TYR A 66 56.09 100.70 -51.25
C TYR A 66 56.41 100.77 -49.74
N LYS A 67 56.67 101.96 -49.18
CA LYS A 67 56.89 102.12 -47.72
C LYS A 67 55.67 101.66 -46.91
N ILE A 68 54.45 102.04 -47.34
CA ILE A 68 53.20 101.59 -46.69
C ILE A 68 53.07 100.07 -46.76
N THR A 69 53.34 99.46 -47.92
CA THR A 69 53.32 97.99 -48.05
C THR A 69 54.37 97.31 -47.17
N ARG A 70 55.52 97.95 -46.96
CA ARG A 70 56.58 97.45 -46.07
C ARG A 70 56.16 97.48 -44.60
N TYR A 71 55.48 98.54 -44.15
CA TYR A 71 54.90 98.57 -42.79
C TYR A 71 53.88 97.45 -42.59
N LYS A 72 52.98 97.23 -43.57
CA LYS A 72 52.02 96.11 -43.52
C LYS A 72 52.73 94.76 -43.35
N THR A 73 53.75 94.49 -44.17
CA THR A 73 54.52 93.24 -44.08
C THR A 73 55.24 93.11 -42.74
N ALA A 74 55.88 94.19 -42.25
CA ALA A 74 56.58 94.18 -40.98
C ALA A 74 55.64 93.92 -39.79
N ILE A 75 54.44 94.50 -39.80
CA ILE A 75 53.41 94.29 -38.79
C ILE A 75 52.88 92.85 -38.84
N ASP A 76 52.57 92.32 -40.03
CA ASP A 76 52.10 90.93 -40.21
C ASP A 76 53.16 89.90 -39.77
N ASP A 77 54.42 90.09 -40.15
CA ASP A 77 55.53 89.22 -39.74
C ASP A 77 55.77 89.29 -38.22
N ALA A 78 55.68 90.48 -37.62
CA ALA A 78 55.76 90.64 -36.17
C ALA A 78 54.59 89.94 -35.45
N GLY A 79 53.37 90.05 -35.96
CA GLY A 79 52.19 89.35 -35.42
C GLY A 79 52.30 87.83 -35.52
N LYS A 80 52.79 87.31 -36.65
CA LYS A 80 53.09 85.87 -36.82
C LYS A 80 54.11 85.39 -35.80
N LYS A 81 55.20 86.13 -35.61
CA LYS A 81 56.24 85.81 -34.63
C LYS A 81 55.68 85.82 -33.20
N LEU A 82 54.87 86.82 -32.85
CA LEU A 82 54.24 86.95 -31.53
C LEU A 82 53.32 85.76 -31.24
N ASN A 83 52.52 85.34 -32.23
CA ASN A 83 51.69 84.13 -32.14
C ASN A 83 52.52 82.84 -32.04
N GLU A 84 53.62 82.73 -32.78
CA GLU A 84 54.52 81.58 -32.70
C GLU A 84 55.17 81.47 -31.32
N ASP A 85 55.69 82.58 -30.78
CA ASP A 85 56.30 82.64 -29.46
C ASP A 85 55.28 82.37 -28.34
N ALA A 86 54.07 82.90 -28.46
CA ALA A 86 52.97 82.58 -27.54
C ALA A 86 52.60 81.10 -27.58
N ARG A 87 52.47 80.50 -28.78
CA ARG A 87 52.22 79.05 -28.93
C ARG A 87 53.34 78.20 -28.35
N LYS A 88 54.61 78.58 -28.54
CA LYS A 88 55.75 77.89 -27.93
C LYS A 88 55.65 77.90 -26.40
N GLN A 89 55.34 79.05 -25.80
CA GLN A 89 55.16 79.16 -24.36
C GLN A 89 53.97 78.33 -23.86
N ILE A 90 52.81 78.42 -24.52
CA ILE A 90 51.61 77.62 -24.17
C ILE A 90 51.92 76.12 -24.25
N ASN A 91 52.51 75.67 -25.34
CA ASN A 91 52.85 74.25 -25.54
C ASN A 91 53.86 73.76 -24.50
N ALA A 92 54.86 74.57 -24.15
CA ALA A 92 55.84 74.24 -23.12
C ALA A 92 55.17 74.12 -21.73
N VAL A 93 54.28 75.05 -21.39
CA VAL A 93 53.49 75.00 -20.14
C VAL A 93 52.61 73.77 -20.12
N ASP A 94 51.87 73.48 -21.19
CA ASP A 94 50.98 72.31 -21.25
C ASP A 94 51.74 70.98 -21.19
N ALA A 95 52.88 70.88 -21.87
CA ALA A 95 53.76 69.71 -21.74
C ALA A 95 54.22 69.52 -20.30
N LYS A 96 54.64 70.59 -19.62
CA LYS A 96 55.05 70.52 -18.23
C LYS A 96 53.88 70.21 -17.30
N ARG A 97 52.68 70.77 -17.54
CA ARG A 97 51.46 70.47 -16.78
C ARG A 97 51.08 68.99 -16.85
N ARG A 98 51.14 68.38 -18.03
CA ARG A 98 50.91 66.92 -18.19
C ARG A 98 51.92 66.11 -17.38
N THR A 99 53.20 66.49 -17.46
CA THR A 99 54.29 65.83 -16.72
C THR A 99 54.06 65.96 -15.21
N VAL A 100 53.80 67.18 -14.71
CA VAL A 100 53.53 67.44 -13.30
C VAL A 100 52.32 66.66 -12.81
N LYS A 101 51.26 66.59 -13.61
CA LYS A 101 50.07 65.79 -13.27
C LYS A 101 50.45 64.31 -13.11
N SER A 102 51.12 63.72 -14.10
CA SER A 102 51.58 62.32 -14.04
C SER A 102 52.47 62.06 -12.82
N ASP A 103 53.46 62.93 -12.60
CA ASP A 103 54.41 62.85 -11.48
C ASP A 103 53.70 62.89 -10.12
N LEU A 104 52.66 63.72 -9.98
CA LEU A 104 51.88 63.84 -8.75
C LEU A 104 50.91 62.66 -8.58
N ASP A 105 50.28 62.20 -9.65
CA ASP A 105 49.41 61.02 -9.63
C ASP A 105 50.20 59.76 -9.22
N GLU A 106 51.41 59.58 -9.75
CA GLU A 106 52.32 58.48 -9.37
C GLU A 106 52.74 58.55 -7.89
N ARG A 107 53.03 59.75 -7.37
CA ARG A 107 53.39 59.94 -5.95
C ARG A 107 52.19 59.75 -5.04
N ALA A 108 51.00 60.17 -5.45
CA ALA A 108 49.76 59.92 -4.72
C ALA A 108 49.48 58.40 -4.64
N ALA A 109 49.65 57.67 -5.75
CA ALA A 109 49.53 56.22 -5.78
C ALA A 109 50.59 55.54 -4.88
N LEU A 110 51.85 56.01 -4.90
CA LEU A 110 52.89 55.48 -4.02
C LEU A 110 52.56 55.72 -2.54
N ALA A 111 52.06 56.91 -2.20
CA ALA A 111 51.67 57.25 -0.83
C ALA A 111 50.48 56.40 -0.34
N ARG A 112 49.55 56.05 -1.25
CA ARG A 112 48.37 55.22 -0.93
C ARG A 112 48.67 53.72 -0.96
N ARG A 113 49.72 53.29 -1.66
CA ARG A 113 50.03 51.86 -1.88
C ARG A 113 49.99 51.00 -0.61
N SER A 114 50.51 51.47 0.52
CA SER A 114 50.49 50.69 1.77
C SER A 114 49.07 50.53 2.33
N LEU A 115 48.25 51.57 2.19
CA LEU A 115 46.83 51.51 2.57
C LEU A 115 46.07 50.58 1.63
N ASP A 116 46.26 50.71 0.31
CA ASP A 116 45.59 49.84 -0.67
C ASP A 116 45.96 48.35 -0.46
N GLN A 117 47.22 48.07 -0.13
CA GLN A 117 47.67 46.71 0.21
C GLN A 117 47.00 46.17 1.48
N TRP A 118 46.86 47.02 2.51
CA TRP A 118 46.20 46.63 3.74
C TRP A 118 44.69 46.45 3.53
N GLU A 119 44.02 47.36 2.83
CA GLU A 119 42.60 47.26 2.47
C GLU A 119 42.32 45.95 1.71
N ALA A 120 43.16 45.60 0.72
CA ALA A 120 43.03 44.35 -0.02
C ALA A 120 43.29 43.09 0.83
N GLN A 121 44.26 43.15 1.75
CA GLN A 121 44.51 42.04 2.69
C GLN A 121 43.35 41.87 3.66
N GLU A 122 42.78 42.96 4.14
CA GLU A 122 41.66 42.95 5.08
C GLU A 122 40.37 42.47 4.40
N GLU A 123 40.10 42.91 3.17
CA GLU A 123 38.99 42.40 2.36
C GLU A 123 39.12 40.89 2.13
N ALA A 124 40.32 40.41 1.75
CA ALA A 124 40.58 38.98 1.59
C ALA A 124 40.44 38.20 2.90
N ARG A 125 40.82 38.80 4.04
CA ARG A 125 40.63 38.20 5.37
C ARG A 125 39.15 38.07 5.71
N ILE A 126 38.36 39.12 5.48
CA ILE A 126 36.92 39.12 5.72
C ILE A 126 36.23 38.09 4.82
N GLU A 127 36.54 38.04 3.52
CA GLU A 127 35.99 37.04 2.59
C GLU A 127 36.33 35.61 3.04
N TYR A 128 37.57 35.37 3.50
CA TYR A 128 37.95 34.10 4.09
C TYR A 128 37.09 33.76 5.32
N CYS A 129 36.93 34.69 6.27
CA CYS A 129 36.10 34.50 7.46
C CYS A 129 34.64 34.20 7.12
N GLU A 130 34.05 34.92 6.16
CA GLU A 130 32.68 34.68 5.70
C GLU A 130 32.54 33.31 5.03
N SER A 131 33.50 32.93 4.17
CA SER A 131 33.51 31.62 3.52
C SER A 131 33.68 30.48 4.54
N PHE A 132 34.46 30.69 5.60
CA PHE A 132 34.69 29.74 6.67
C PHE A 132 33.41 29.53 7.51
N LEU A 133 32.73 30.61 7.87
CA LEU A 133 31.43 30.54 8.56
C LEU A 133 30.39 29.79 7.73
N LYS A 134 30.32 30.09 6.44
CA LYS A 134 29.44 29.39 5.51
C LYS A 134 29.77 27.90 5.42
N ALA A 135 31.05 27.54 5.37
CA ALA A 135 31.47 26.14 5.35
C ALA A 135 31.05 25.38 6.62
N ILE A 136 31.07 26.03 7.79
CA ILE A 136 30.55 25.44 9.04
C ILE A 136 29.05 25.21 8.95
N GLU A 137 28.29 26.20 8.47
CA GLU A 137 26.83 26.09 8.32
C GLU A 137 26.44 24.99 7.33
N ASP A 138 27.05 24.97 6.15
CA ASP A 138 26.82 23.96 5.11
C ASP A 138 27.15 22.56 5.64
N CYS A 139 28.26 22.40 6.37
CA CYS A 139 28.63 21.13 7.00
C CYS A 139 27.59 20.70 8.04
N GLY A 140 27.10 21.61 8.88
CA GLY A 140 26.00 21.36 9.82
C GLY A 140 24.68 20.98 9.14
N ASN A 141 24.49 21.39 7.88
CA ASN A 141 23.35 21.02 7.04
C ASN A 141 23.55 19.70 6.28
N GLY A 142 24.73 19.09 6.37
CA GLY A 142 25.04 17.80 5.76
C GLY A 142 25.79 17.88 4.43
N PHE A 143 26.30 19.05 4.05
CA PHE A 143 26.94 19.29 2.76
C PHE A 143 28.41 19.67 2.91
N ILE A 144 29.25 19.21 1.99
CA ILE A 144 30.62 19.70 1.81
C ILE A 144 30.79 19.99 0.32
N GLY A 145 31.13 21.23 -0.02
CA GLY A 145 31.27 21.65 -1.43
C GLY A 145 29.97 21.53 -2.24
N GLY A 146 28.81 21.66 -1.59
CA GLY A 146 27.48 21.54 -2.21
C GLY A 146 26.95 20.11 -2.36
N GLU A 147 27.75 19.09 -2.02
CA GLU A 147 27.36 17.69 -2.13
C GLU A 147 27.01 17.09 -0.75
N PRO A 148 25.93 16.29 -0.64
CA PRO A 148 25.62 15.56 0.58
C PRO A 148 26.74 14.59 0.97
N GLN A 149 27.08 14.54 2.26
CA GLN A 149 28.12 13.63 2.78
C GLN A 149 27.61 12.75 3.92
N ALA A 150 28.31 11.66 4.19
CA ALA A 150 28.00 10.79 5.33
C ALA A 150 28.35 11.47 6.67
N PHE A 151 27.57 11.19 7.73
CA PHE A 151 27.78 11.78 9.07
C PHE A 151 29.23 11.68 9.59
N PRO A 152 29.96 10.55 9.47
CA PRO A 152 31.34 10.48 9.94
C PRO A 152 32.29 11.41 9.19
N VAL A 153 32.02 11.67 7.90
CA VAL A 153 32.82 12.59 7.08
C VAL A 153 32.58 14.03 7.52
N LEU A 154 31.31 14.39 7.75
CA LEU A 154 30.89 15.72 8.21
C LEU A 154 31.44 16.06 9.59
N LEU A 155 31.32 15.14 10.55
CA LEU A 155 31.87 15.32 11.90
C LEU A 155 33.39 15.47 11.85
N ARG A 156 34.09 14.64 11.06
CA ARG A 156 35.53 14.78 10.87
C ARG A 156 35.90 16.12 10.24
N GLU A 157 35.11 16.62 9.28
CA GLU A 157 35.36 17.92 8.65
C GLU A 157 35.29 19.05 9.66
N LEU A 158 34.25 19.07 10.51
CA LEU A 158 34.12 20.06 11.59
C LEU A 158 35.27 19.96 12.60
N GLU A 159 35.65 18.75 13.00
CA GLU A 159 36.67 18.54 14.03
C GLU A 159 38.09 18.81 13.54
N GLN A 160 38.42 18.47 12.30
CA GLN A 160 39.80 18.47 11.81
C GLN A 160 40.11 19.60 10.84
N LYS A 161 39.14 20.05 10.04
CA LYS A 161 39.38 21.05 8.99
C LYS A 161 38.80 22.41 9.34
N LEU A 162 37.59 22.45 9.90
CA LEU A 162 36.90 23.69 10.27
C LEU A 162 37.18 24.06 11.74
N VAL A 163 38.46 24.09 12.11
CA VAL A 163 38.88 24.42 13.47
C VAL A 163 38.87 25.94 13.67
N VAL A 164 38.08 26.39 14.64
CA VAL A 164 37.97 27.82 14.98
C VAL A 164 39.24 28.27 15.70
N THR A 165 40.06 29.08 15.03
CA THR A 165 41.30 29.66 15.56
C THR A 165 41.15 31.16 15.81
N SER A 166 42.12 31.75 16.54
CA SER A 166 42.19 33.18 16.80
C SER A 166 42.45 34.04 15.56
N GLU A 167 42.76 33.41 14.41
CA GLU A 167 42.98 34.10 13.13
C GLU A 167 41.69 34.73 12.57
N LEU A 168 40.52 34.28 13.05
CA LEU A 168 39.20 34.79 12.67
C LEU A 168 38.85 36.12 13.36
N ALA A 169 39.64 36.55 14.35
CA ALA A 169 39.48 37.81 15.09
C ALA A 169 38.02 38.10 15.50
N GLU A 170 37.37 39.11 14.93
CA GLU A 170 35.99 39.50 15.26
C GLU A 170 34.94 38.43 14.90
N PHE A 171 35.26 37.50 14.00
CA PHE A 171 34.39 36.40 13.61
C PHE A 171 34.59 35.15 14.47
N GLU A 172 35.56 35.13 15.39
CA GLU A 172 35.87 33.96 16.22
C GLU A 172 34.65 33.50 17.04
N ASP A 173 34.00 34.40 17.78
CA ASP A 173 32.85 34.06 18.62
C ASP A 173 31.65 33.57 17.79
N GLN A 174 31.44 34.17 16.63
CA GLN A 174 30.42 33.74 15.68
C GLN A 174 30.74 32.33 15.16
N ALA A 175 32.00 32.08 14.79
CA ALA A 175 32.46 30.78 14.31
C ALA A 175 32.38 29.72 15.40
N ARG A 176 32.74 30.03 16.66
CA ARG A 176 32.57 29.10 17.80
C ARG A 176 31.12 28.72 18.01
N THR A 177 30.22 29.71 17.91
CA THR A 177 28.77 29.48 18.05
C THR A 177 28.24 28.62 16.92
N ALA A 178 28.58 28.95 15.67
CA ALA A 178 28.20 28.19 14.48
C ALA A 178 28.74 26.75 14.54
N HIS A 179 30.00 26.58 14.95
CA HIS A 179 30.66 25.28 15.06
C HIS A 179 29.97 24.39 16.09
N ARG A 180 29.63 24.95 17.26
CA ARG A 180 28.87 24.23 18.29
C ARG A 180 27.49 23.82 17.76
N ILE A 181 26.75 24.74 17.14
CA ILE A 181 25.42 24.44 16.58
C ILE A 181 25.51 23.34 15.52
N ALA A 182 26.48 23.41 14.60
CA ALA A 182 26.70 22.41 13.57
C ALA A 182 27.05 21.04 14.17
N THR A 183 27.93 21.01 15.18
CA THR A 183 28.33 19.79 15.89
C THR A 183 27.14 19.15 16.62
N ASP A 184 26.39 19.95 17.39
CA ASP A 184 25.20 19.49 18.12
C ASP A 184 24.15 18.92 17.15
N LYS A 185 23.91 19.62 16.04
CA LYS A 185 22.95 19.21 15.00
C LYS A 185 23.34 17.90 14.34
N LEU A 186 24.60 17.77 13.90
CA LEU A 186 25.08 16.54 13.26
C LEU A 186 25.12 15.36 14.24
N THR A 187 25.52 15.59 15.49
CA THR A 187 25.54 14.55 16.52
C THR A 187 24.13 14.04 16.79
N ALA A 188 23.16 14.94 16.96
CA ALA A 188 21.76 14.57 17.15
C ALA A 188 21.18 13.81 15.94
N ALA A 189 21.48 14.26 14.73
CA ALA A 189 21.05 13.59 13.50
C ALA A 189 21.68 12.20 13.34
N PHE A 190 22.96 12.05 13.67
CA PHE A 190 23.66 10.77 13.62
C PHE A 190 23.09 9.77 14.64
N GLU A 191 22.84 10.20 15.87
CA GLU A 191 22.22 9.35 16.90
C GLU A 191 20.79 8.96 16.53
N ALA A 192 20.01 9.88 15.94
CA ALA A 192 18.67 9.58 15.44
C ALA A 192 18.72 8.54 14.31
N HIS A 193 19.65 8.68 13.37
CA HIS A 193 19.86 7.71 12.29
C HIS A 193 20.24 6.33 12.85
N LYS A 194 21.16 6.28 13.81
CA LYS A 194 21.60 5.03 14.45
C LYS A 194 20.44 4.32 15.19
N ARG A 195 19.59 5.08 15.88
CA ARG A 195 18.38 4.54 16.55
C ARG A 195 17.40 4.00 15.52
N ALA A 196 17.10 4.75 14.46
CA ALA A 196 16.19 4.31 13.41
C ALA A 196 16.66 3.00 12.73
N GLU A 197 17.97 2.87 12.48
CA GLU A 197 18.56 1.62 11.96
C GLU A 197 18.42 0.46 12.95
N ALA A 198 18.69 0.69 14.24
CA ALA A 198 18.54 -0.33 15.29
C ALA A 198 17.07 -0.77 15.45
N ASP A 199 16.15 0.19 15.51
CA ASP A 199 14.70 -0.03 15.60
C ASP A 199 14.19 -0.82 14.39
N ARG A 200 14.71 -0.54 13.19
CA ARG A 200 14.36 -1.31 11.97
C ARG A 200 14.78 -2.77 12.09
N ILE A 201 16.01 -3.02 12.55
CA ILE A 201 16.54 -4.38 12.75
C ILE A 201 15.74 -5.12 13.83
N GLU A 202 15.42 -4.46 14.94
CA GLU A 202 14.61 -5.05 16.02
C GLU A 202 13.18 -5.36 15.54
N LEU A 203 12.56 -4.44 14.81
CA LEU A 203 11.23 -4.64 14.24
C LEU A 203 11.19 -5.81 13.25
N GLU A 204 12.24 -5.98 12.44
CA GLU A 204 12.37 -7.12 11.53
C GLU A 204 12.50 -8.44 12.30
N LYS A 205 13.31 -8.48 13.37
CA LYS A 205 13.41 -9.66 14.26
C LYS A 205 12.08 -10.00 14.93
N LEU A 206 11.39 -9.00 15.46
CA LEU A 206 10.08 -9.17 16.11
C LEU A 206 9.02 -9.69 15.11
N ARG A 207 9.08 -9.25 13.85
CA ARG A 207 8.21 -9.76 12.78
C ARG A 207 8.52 -11.22 12.46
N ALA A 208 9.79 -11.57 12.33
CA ALA A 208 10.21 -12.95 12.07
C ALA A 208 9.82 -13.90 13.22
N GLU A 209 10.06 -13.50 14.48
CA GLU A 209 9.66 -14.27 15.66
C GLU A 209 8.15 -14.44 15.75
N LYS A 210 7.38 -13.37 15.47
CA LYS A 210 5.92 -13.45 15.41
C LYS A 210 5.46 -14.43 14.33
N GLU A 211 6.03 -14.36 13.13
CA GLU A 211 5.67 -15.26 12.04
C GLU A 211 6.01 -16.72 12.36
N GLU A 212 7.13 -16.98 13.04
CA GLU A 212 7.48 -18.33 13.52
C GLU A 212 6.48 -18.82 14.57
N ARG A 213 6.14 -17.98 15.55
CA ARG A 213 5.14 -18.33 16.58
C ARG A 213 3.78 -18.59 15.97
N ASP A 214 3.32 -17.73 15.07
CA ASP A 214 2.01 -17.88 14.41
C ASP A 214 1.98 -19.16 13.55
N ARG A 215 3.10 -19.52 12.89
CA ARG A 215 3.24 -20.82 12.19
C ARG A 215 3.19 -22.01 13.14
N ALA A 216 3.92 -21.95 14.26
CA ALA A 216 3.92 -23.00 15.26
C ALA A 216 2.53 -23.18 15.91
N GLU A 217 1.82 -22.08 16.17
CA GLU A 217 0.45 -22.10 16.68
C GLU A 217 -0.53 -22.67 15.66
N ALA A 218 -0.44 -22.27 14.39
CA ALA A 218 -1.24 -22.83 13.31
C ALA A 218 -1.01 -24.34 13.15
N GLU A 219 0.25 -24.81 13.19
CA GLU A 219 0.58 -26.23 13.15
C GLU A 219 0.03 -26.98 14.37
N ARG A 220 0.10 -26.38 15.57
CA ARG A 220 -0.51 -26.96 16.78
C ARG A 220 -2.02 -27.09 16.66
N LEU A 221 -2.70 -26.05 16.18
CA LEU A 221 -4.14 -26.04 16.00
C LEU A 221 -4.57 -27.06 14.93
N GLU A 222 -3.81 -27.19 13.85
CA GLU A 222 -4.05 -28.20 12.82
C GLU A 222 -3.88 -29.62 13.37
N LYS A 223 -2.79 -29.88 14.11
CA LYS A 223 -2.58 -31.17 14.80
C LYS A 223 -3.70 -31.49 15.78
N GLU A 224 -4.16 -30.51 16.55
CA GLU A 224 -5.29 -30.68 17.47
C GLU A 224 -6.59 -30.99 16.72
N ARG A 225 -6.86 -30.28 15.62
CA ARG A 225 -8.04 -30.54 14.77
C ARG A 225 -8.00 -31.94 14.17
N LEU A 226 -6.85 -32.36 13.62
CA LEU A 226 -6.68 -33.71 13.09
C LEU A 226 -6.84 -34.78 14.17
N ALA A 227 -6.34 -34.55 15.39
CA ALA A 227 -6.53 -35.45 16.52
C ALA A 227 -8.00 -35.55 16.96
N LYS A 228 -8.72 -34.42 17.01
CA LYS A 228 -10.16 -34.36 17.30
C LYS A 228 -10.97 -35.08 16.23
N GLU A 229 -10.68 -34.84 14.95
CA GLU A 229 -11.35 -35.49 13.83
C GLU A 229 -11.08 -37.00 13.82
N ALA A 230 -9.84 -37.43 14.08
CA ALA A 230 -9.50 -38.84 14.20
C ALA A 230 -10.23 -39.50 15.38
N ALA A 231 -10.31 -38.82 16.54
CA ALA A 231 -11.05 -39.31 17.70
C ALA A 231 -12.56 -39.39 17.42
N GLU A 232 -13.15 -38.41 16.73
CA GLU A 232 -14.56 -38.43 16.32
C GLU A 232 -14.84 -39.56 15.32
N ARG A 233 -13.98 -39.74 14.31
CA ARG A 233 -14.07 -40.86 13.36
C ARG A 233 -14.01 -42.20 14.08
N GLN A 234 -13.09 -42.38 15.03
CA GLN A 234 -13.02 -43.60 15.84
C GLN A 234 -14.28 -43.81 16.69
N ARG A 235 -14.86 -42.74 17.26
CA ARG A 235 -16.13 -42.85 18.01
C ARG A 235 -17.30 -43.23 17.10
N LEU A 236 -17.42 -42.59 15.94
CA LEU A 236 -18.47 -42.89 14.97
C LEU A 236 -18.32 -44.31 14.40
N GLU A 237 -17.09 -44.77 14.17
CA GLU A 237 -16.83 -46.15 13.72
C GLU A 237 -17.18 -47.16 14.81
N LYS A 238 -16.79 -46.92 16.06
CA LYS A 238 -17.23 -47.75 17.19
C LYS A 238 -18.75 -47.77 17.35
N GLU A 239 -19.41 -46.62 17.25
CA GLU A 239 -20.87 -46.54 17.34
C GLU A 239 -21.55 -47.29 16.18
N ARG A 240 -21.00 -47.22 14.95
CA ARG A 240 -21.48 -48.04 13.83
C ARG A 240 -21.30 -49.53 14.09
N GLN A 241 -20.12 -49.94 14.55
CA GLN A 241 -19.85 -51.35 14.88
C GLN A 241 -20.78 -51.85 16.00
N GLU A 242 -21.03 -51.05 17.03
CA GLU A 242 -21.98 -51.37 18.11
C GLU A 242 -23.42 -51.46 17.60
N ARG A 243 -23.85 -50.54 16.73
CA ARG A 243 -25.17 -50.57 16.09
C ARG A 243 -25.34 -51.77 15.17
N GLU A 244 -24.35 -52.08 14.34
CA GLU A 244 -24.35 -53.26 13.46
C GLU A 244 -24.38 -54.54 14.28
N ALA A 245 -23.58 -54.64 15.34
CA ALA A 245 -23.59 -55.78 16.25
C ALA A 245 -24.94 -55.92 17.00
N ALA A 246 -25.54 -54.81 17.44
CA ALA A 246 -26.84 -54.80 18.08
C ALA A 246 -27.97 -55.19 17.11
N GLU A 247 -27.93 -54.68 15.88
CA GLU A 247 -28.89 -55.05 14.84
C GLU A 247 -28.74 -56.52 14.45
N GLN A 248 -27.51 -57.03 14.37
CA GLN A 248 -27.27 -58.45 14.09
C GLN A 248 -27.78 -59.34 15.22
N LYS A 249 -27.50 -59.00 16.49
CA LYS A 249 -28.08 -59.70 17.64
C LYS A 249 -29.61 -59.66 17.63
N ALA A 250 -30.21 -58.50 17.35
CA ALA A 250 -31.66 -58.37 17.27
C ALA A 250 -32.26 -59.20 16.12
N ARG A 251 -31.56 -59.30 14.97
CA ARG A 251 -31.96 -60.18 13.86
C ARG A 251 -31.85 -61.66 14.25
N GLU A 252 -30.77 -62.06 14.92
CA GLU A 252 -30.57 -63.42 15.42
C GLU A 252 -31.62 -63.80 16.48
N GLU A 253 -31.93 -62.90 17.43
CA GLU A 253 -32.98 -63.10 18.43
C GLU A 253 -34.36 -63.21 17.79
N ARG A 254 -34.70 -62.33 16.83
CA ARG A 254 -35.96 -62.42 16.09
C ARG A 254 -36.06 -63.72 15.28
N ALA A 255 -34.98 -64.15 14.64
CA ALA A 255 -34.95 -65.42 13.91
C ALA A 255 -35.11 -66.61 14.86
N ALA A 256 -34.43 -66.60 16.01
CA ALA A 256 -34.58 -67.63 17.03
C ALA A 256 -35.98 -67.65 17.64
N GLN A 257 -36.61 -66.48 17.85
CA GLN A 257 -37.98 -66.38 18.35
C GLN A 257 -38.98 -66.91 17.32
N LEU A 258 -38.86 -66.53 16.06
CA LEU A 258 -39.69 -67.06 14.97
C LEU A 258 -39.54 -68.58 14.84
N ALA A 259 -38.31 -69.11 14.94
CA ALA A 259 -38.07 -70.56 14.92
C ALA A 259 -38.70 -71.27 16.13
N ARG A 260 -38.65 -70.68 17.33
CA ARG A 260 -39.33 -71.21 18.53
C ARG A 260 -40.85 -71.18 18.39
N GLU A 261 -41.41 -70.09 17.89
CA GLU A 261 -42.85 -69.97 17.64
C GLU A 261 -43.33 -70.96 16.56
N GLN A 262 -42.54 -71.18 15.51
CA GLN A 262 -42.81 -72.20 14.49
C GLN A 262 -42.76 -73.60 15.10
N ALA A 263 -41.72 -73.94 15.86
CA ALA A 263 -41.60 -75.23 16.53
C ALA A 263 -42.74 -75.46 17.55
N GLU A 264 -43.17 -74.43 18.28
CA GLU A 264 -44.29 -74.52 19.20
C GLU A 264 -45.63 -74.71 18.46
N ARG A 265 -45.84 -74.01 17.34
CA ARG A 265 -47.02 -74.24 16.47
C ARG A 265 -47.04 -75.65 15.91
N GLU A 266 -45.92 -76.13 15.38
CA GLU A 266 -45.79 -77.49 14.84
C GLU A 266 -46.04 -78.54 15.93
N ALA A 267 -45.51 -78.35 17.15
CA ALA A 267 -45.77 -79.22 18.29
C ALA A 267 -47.24 -79.21 18.70
N ARG A 268 -47.88 -78.04 18.77
CA ARG A 268 -49.32 -77.91 19.07
C ARG A 268 -50.19 -78.57 17.99
N GLU A 269 -49.84 -78.40 16.72
CA GLU A 269 -50.53 -79.07 15.60
C GLU A 269 -50.32 -80.59 15.61
N ALA A 270 -49.13 -81.08 15.99
CA ALA A 270 -48.86 -82.50 16.16
C ALA A 270 -49.68 -83.10 17.32
N ILE A 271 -49.76 -82.40 18.45
CA ILE A 271 -50.59 -82.79 19.59
C ILE A 271 -52.07 -82.81 19.20
N ALA A 272 -52.57 -81.77 18.53
CA ALA A 272 -53.95 -81.71 18.07
C ALA A 272 -54.30 -82.83 17.06
N ARG A 273 -53.38 -83.16 16.16
CA ARG A 273 -53.53 -84.30 15.24
C ARG A 273 -53.59 -85.64 15.99
N ALA A 274 -52.69 -85.85 16.95
CA ALA A 274 -52.68 -87.07 17.77
C ALA A 274 -53.95 -87.21 18.63
N GLU A 275 -54.48 -86.11 19.18
CA GLU A 275 -55.73 -86.13 19.93
C GLU A 275 -56.95 -86.40 19.05
N ALA A 276 -56.99 -85.84 17.83
CA ALA A 276 -58.05 -86.11 16.86
C ALA A 276 -58.04 -87.58 16.41
N GLU A 277 -56.87 -88.15 16.15
CA GLU A 277 -56.71 -89.56 15.78
C GLU A 277 -57.09 -90.48 16.94
N ALA A 278 -56.68 -90.18 18.18
CA ALA A 278 -57.07 -90.92 19.36
C ALA A 278 -58.59 -90.87 19.63
N ARG A 279 -59.25 -89.74 19.35
CA ARG A 279 -60.73 -89.63 19.43
C ARG A 279 -61.40 -90.50 18.38
N ALA A 280 -60.93 -90.47 17.13
CA ALA A 280 -61.49 -91.29 16.05
C ALA A 280 -61.39 -92.80 16.37
N VAL A 281 -60.26 -93.25 16.92
CA VAL A 281 -60.07 -94.66 17.33
C VAL A 281 -61.01 -95.05 18.49
N ARG A 282 -61.22 -94.16 19.47
CA ARG A 282 -62.15 -94.41 20.58
C ARG A 282 -63.60 -94.48 20.12
N GLU A 283 -64.03 -93.57 19.25
CA GLU A 283 -65.39 -93.57 18.70
C GLU A 283 -65.66 -94.82 17.84
N GLU A 284 -64.68 -95.30 17.08
CA GLU A 284 -64.83 -96.55 16.31
C GLU A 284 -64.88 -97.80 17.23
N ALA A 285 -64.10 -97.81 18.31
CA ALA A 285 -64.14 -98.88 19.31
C ALA A 285 -65.48 -98.93 20.06
N GLU A 286 -66.03 -97.78 20.47
CA GLU A 286 -67.34 -97.70 21.12
C GLU A 286 -68.50 -98.12 20.19
N ARG A 287 -68.40 -97.84 18.89
CA ARG A 287 -69.40 -98.29 17.90
C ARG A 287 -69.40 -99.82 17.77
N LYS A 288 -68.22 -100.43 17.70
CA LYS A 288 -68.06 -101.90 17.61
C LYS A 288 -68.49 -102.63 18.88
N GLU A 289 -68.38 -102.00 20.06
CA GLU A 289 -68.85 -102.58 21.32
C GLU A 289 -70.38 -102.52 21.43
N ARG A 290 -71.01 -101.42 21.02
CA ARG A 290 -72.47 -101.30 20.96
C ARG A 290 -73.12 -102.34 20.05
N GLU A 291 -72.55 -102.60 18.87
CA GLU A 291 -73.05 -103.62 17.94
C GLU A 291 -72.98 -105.05 18.50
N ARG A 292 -71.95 -105.38 19.31
CA ARG A 292 -71.84 -106.69 19.97
C ARG A 292 -72.89 -106.86 21.08
N GLN A 293 -73.14 -105.81 21.86
CA GLN A 293 -74.11 -105.86 22.94
C GLN A 293 -75.55 -106.00 22.42
N GLU A 294 -75.89 -105.35 21.31
CA GLU A 294 -77.21 -105.50 20.67
C GLU A 294 -77.43 -106.90 20.06
N ALA A 295 -76.37 -107.55 19.56
CA ALA A 295 -76.45 -108.91 19.02
C ALA A 295 -76.73 -109.95 20.12
N ILE A 296 -76.07 -109.85 21.28
CA ILE A 296 -76.28 -110.73 22.43
C ILE A 296 -77.69 -110.57 23.00
N HIS A 297 -78.21 -109.35 23.05
CA HIS A 297 -79.53 -109.08 23.61
C HIS A 297 -80.69 -109.62 22.75
N ARG A 298 -80.49 -109.77 21.42
CA ARG A 298 -81.48 -110.42 20.53
C ARG A 298 -81.52 -111.94 20.71
N GLU A 299 -80.38 -112.59 20.92
CA GLU A 299 -80.29 -114.05 21.04
C GLU A 299 -80.94 -114.57 22.33
N ILE A 300 -80.84 -113.82 23.43
CA ILE A 300 -81.47 -114.15 24.72
C ILE A 300 -83.00 -114.02 24.63
N ALA A 301 -83.51 -112.95 24.02
CA ALA A 301 -84.95 -112.71 23.89
C ALA A 301 -85.66 -113.76 23.02
N GLU A 302 -84.99 -114.30 21.99
CA GLU A 302 -85.57 -115.30 21.09
C GLU A 302 -85.63 -116.71 21.70
N ARG A 303 -84.72 -117.05 22.63
CA ARG A 303 -84.72 -118.33 23.35
C ARG A 303 -85.85 -118.40 24.40
N GLU A 304 -86.07 -117.34 25.16
CA GLU A 304 -87.09 -117.32 26.23
C GLU A 304 -88.54 -117.38 25.72
N ALA A 305 -88.79 -116.92 24.48
CA ALA A 305 -90.10 -117.00 23.85
C ALA A 305 -90.47 -118.43 23.42
N ARG A 306 -89.47 -119.25 23.02
CA ARG A 306 -89.70 -120.63 22.54
C ARG A 306 -89.90 -121.64 23.66
N GLU A 307 -89.38 -121.39 24.87
CA GLU A 307 -89.57 -122.28 26.01
C GLU A 307 -90.94 -122.10 26.68
N ARG A 308 -91.44 -120.86 26.79
CA ARG A 308 -92.76 -120.57 27.38
C ARG A 308 -93.94 -121.16 26.58
N ASP A 309 -93.85 -121.18 25.25
CA ASP A 309 -94.91 -121.78 24.40
C ASP A 309 -94.98 -123.32 24.55
N ARG A 310 -93.83 -123.97 24.78
CA ARG A 310 -93.74 -125.43 24.90
C ARG A 310 -94.35 -125.96 26.20
N GLU A 311 -94.09 -125.28 27.31
CA GLU A 311 -94.63 -125.66 28.63
C GLU A 311 -96.14 -125.46 28.74
N HIS A 312 -96.66 -124.36 28.17
CA HIS A 312 -98.09 -124.06 28.19
C HIS A 312 -98.91 -125.12 27.44
N ARG A 313 -98.45 -125.49 26.24
CA ARG A 313 -99.07 -126.53 25.41
C ARG A 313 -99.05 -127.90 26.06
N GLY A 314 -97.94 -128.28 26.71
CA GLY A 314 -97.80 -129.56 27.39
C GLY A 314 -98.77 -129.73 28.57
N ARG A 315 -99.01 -128.67 29.35
CA ARG A 315 -99.93 -128.71 30.50
C ARG A 315 -101.38 -128.96 30.05
N LEU A 316 -101.86 -128.22 29.05
CA LEU A 316 -103.23 -128.34 28.56
C LEU A 316 -103.54 -129.72 27.94
N MET A 317 -102.58 -130.32 27.23
CA MET A 317 -102.74 -131.70 26.71
C MET A 317 -102.90 -132.74 27.83
N GLY A 318 -102.22 -132.53 28.96
CA GLY A 318 -102.32 -133.42 30.12
C GLY A 318 -103.71 -133.39 30.76
N GLU A 319 -104.31 -132.19 30.89
CA GLU A 319 -105.62 -131.99 31.51
C GLU A 319 -106.76 -132.61 30.69
N VAL A 320 -106.74 -132.44 29.36
CA VAL A 320 -107.76 -133.06 28.47
C VAL A 320 -107.66 -134.59 28.49
N LYS A 321 -106.43 -135.14 28.52
CA LYS A 321 -106.22 -136.59 28.65
C LYS A 321 -106.84 -137.11 29.96
N ALA A 322 -106.61 -136.41 31.07
CA ALA A 322 -107.14 -136.79 32.37
C ALA A 322 -108.69 -136.72 32.42
N ALA A 323 -109.29 -135.70 31.81
CA ALA A 323 -110.74 -135.57 31.73
C ALA A 323 -111.40 -136.69 30.90
N LEU A 324 -110.78 -137.10 29.78
CA LEU A 324 -111.25 -138.23 28.97
C LEU A 324 -111.16 -139.56 29.74
N MET A 325 -110.10 -139.74 30.53
CA MET A 325 -109.97 -140.93 31.40
C MET A 325 -111.06 -140.99 32.47
N ALA A 326 -111.45 -139.86 33.06
CA ALA A 326 -112.50 -139.81 34.09
C ALA A 326 -113.89 -140.22 33.57
N GLN A 327 -114.14 -140.11 32.26
CA GLN A 327 -115.41 -140.52 31.62
C GLN A 327 -115.42 -142.00 31.18
N GLY A 328 -114.44 -142.79 31.63
CA GLY A 328 -114.40 -144.23 31.41
C GLY A 328 -113.52 -144.69 30.23
N ALA A 329 -112.76 -143.80 29.60
CA ALA A 329 -111.80 -144.18 28.58
C ALA A 329 -110.48 -144.71 29.19
N GLY A 330 -110.01 -145.88 28.74
CA GLY A 330 -108.68 -146.37 29.13
C GLY A 330 -107.55 -145.43 28.67
N GLU A 331 -106.47 -145.30 29.45
CA GLU A 331 -105.42 -144.29 29.25
C GLU A 331 -104.79 -144.30 27.85
N ALA A 332 -104.52 -145.48 27.29
CA ALA A 332 -103.96 -145.61 25.95
C ALA A 332 -104.91 -145.04 24.87
N THR A 333 -106.22 -145.24 25.04
CA THR A 333 -107.25 -144.72 24.14
C THR A 333 -107.44 -143.22 24.33
N ALA A 334 -107.47 -142.71 25.58
CA ALA A 334 -107.57 -141.29 25.87
C ALA A 334 -106.38 -140.49 25.31
N LYS A 335 -105.14 -140.99 25.42
CA LYS A 335 -103.96 -140.36 24.81
C LYS A 335 -104.05 -140.31 23.29
N LYS A 336 -104.50 -141.39 22.65
CA LYS A 336 -104.70 -141.43 21.19
C LYS A 336 -105.74 -140.41 20.74
N ILE A 337 -106.84 -140.25 21.48
CA ILE A 337 -107.88 -139.25 21.19
C ILE A 337 -107.31 -137.84 21.30
N VAL A 338 -106.59 -137.49 22.37
CA VAL A 338 -105.98 -136.16 22.52
C VAL A 338 -105.00 -135.86 21.39
N LEU A 339 -104.14 -136.82 21.03
CA LEU A 339 -103.19 -136.62 19.92
C LEU A 339 -103.91 -136.51 18.56
N ALA A 340 -104.97 -137.29 18.32
CA ALA A 340 -105.77 -137.19 17.10
C ALA A 340 -106.50 -135.84 17.00
N ILE A 341 -106.95 -135.26 18.12
CA ILE A 341 -107.54 -133.90 18.13
C ILE A 341 -106.51 -132.84 17.77
N ILE A 342 -105.28 -132.93 18.28
CA ILE A 342 -104.20 -131.96 18.00
C ILE A 342 -103.69 -132.10 16.56
N ALA A 343 -103.63 -133.33 16.05
CA ALA A 343 -103.32 -133.61 14.66
C ALA A 343 -104.47 -133.21 13.69
N GLY A 344 -105.66 -132.86 14.22
CA GLY A 344 -106.83 -132.47 13.43
C GLY A 344 -107.56 -133.63 12.75
N GLU A 345 -107.31 -134.87 13.17
CA GLU A 345 -107.85 -136.09 12.56
C GLU A 345 -109.29 -136.41 13.01
N ILE A 346 -109.81 -135.74 14.04
CA ILE A 346 -111.21 -135.83 14.49
C ILE A 346 -111.98 -134.58 14.02
N PRO A 347 -112.85 -134.69 13.00
CA PRO A 347 -113.58 -133.55 12.47
C PRO A 347 -114.48 -132.87 13.51
N HIS A 348 -114.58 -131.54 13.44
CA HIS A 348 -115.40 -130.68 14.31
C HIS A 348 -115.01 -130.59 15.80
N VAL A 349 -113.81 -131.06 16.18
CA VAL A 349 -113.25 -130.89 17.53
C VAL A 349 -111.84 -130.29 17.45
N LYS A 350 -111.54 -129.24 18.23
CA LYS A 350 -110.22 -128.58 18.29
C LYS A 350 -109.80 -128.33 19.74
N MET A 351 -108.49 -128.41 20.02
CA MET A 351 -107.91 -127.98 21.29
C MET A 351 -107.35 -126.56 21.15
N GLU A 352 -107.73 -125.66 22.06
CA GLU A 352 -107.14 -124.33 22.17
C GLU A 352 -106.02 -124.37 23.22
N PHE A 353 -104.89 -123.73 22.88
CA PHE A 353 -103.65 -123.74 23.65
C PHE A 353 -103.35 -122.40 24.28
#